data_AF-A0A537RN04-F1
#
_entry.id   AF-A0A537RN04-F1
#
_cell.length_a   1.000
_cell.length_b   1.000
_cell.length_c   1.000
_cell.angle_alpha   90.00
_cell.angle_beta   90.00
_cell.angle_gamma   90.00
#
_symmetry.space_group_name_H-M   'P 1'
#
loop_
_entity.id
_entity.type
_entity.pdbx_description
1 polymer ?
#
loop_
_entity_poly.entity_id
_entity_poly.type
_entity_poly.pdbx_seq_one_letter_code
_entity_poly.pdbx_strand_id
1 'polypeptide(L)' 'LDIRRHPNRHLAFGLGIHTCAGNSLARMEAQVAIGKLVTRFKTIERVGDFVRGGRARFRGFLHYRVAVR' A
#
# COMPACT_ATOMS: atom_id res chain seq x y z
N LEU A 1 10.02 -9.42 -2.82
CA LEU A 1 9.71 -8.12 -2.17
C LEU A 1 10.74 -7.92 -1.07
N ASP A 2 11.38 -6.76 -1.00
CA ASP A 2 12.30 -6.41 0.09
C ASP A 2 11.73 -5.23 0.89
N ILE A 3 11.34 -5.50 2.15
CA ILE A 3 10.77 -4.49 3.05
C ILE A 3 11.83 -3.61 3.72
N ARG A 4 13.10 -4.04 3.71
CA ARG A 4 14.24 -3.34 4.31
C ARG A 4 15.08 -2.58 3.28
N ARG A 5 14.58 -2.47 2.05
CA ARG A 5 15.29 -1.85 0.92
C ARG A 5 15.88 -0.50 1.32
N HIS A 6 17.20 -0.36 1.18
CA HIS A 6 17.91 0.89 1.42
C HIS A 6 19.07 1.05 0.42
N PRO A 7 19.20 2.19 -0.29
CA PRO A 7 18.28 3.34 -0.28
C PRO A 7 16.97 3.05 -1.05
N ASN A 8 15.87 3.68 -0.65
CA ASN A 8 14.55 3.49 -1.29
C ASN A 8 14.10 4.74 -2.07
N ARG A 9 14.80 5.04 -3.17
CA ARG A 9 14.55 6.21 -4.04
C ARG A 9 13.40 5.97 -5.02
N HIS A 10 12.20 5.68 -4.52
CA HIS A 10 11.02 5.41 -5.35
C HIS A 10 10.33 6.70 -5.84
N LEU A 11 9.60 6.63 -6.96
CA LEU A 11 8.90 7.77 -7.57
C LEU A 11 7.38 7.79 -7.29
N ALA A 12 6.90 6.99 -6.35
CA ALA A 12 5.47 6.89 -6.03
C ALA A 12 4.79 8.23 -5.65
N PHE A 13 5.56 9.21 -5.15
CA PHE A 13 5.07 10.55 -4.77
C PHE A 13 5.55 11.65 -5.72
N GLY A 14 6.06 11.31 -6.91
CA GLY A 14 6.67 12.27 -7.83
C GLY A 14 8.02 12.82 -7.33
N LEU A 15 8.51 13.85 -8.01
CA LEU A 15 9.77 14.55 -7.74
C LEU A 15 9.67 16.01 -8.23
N GLY A 16 10.47 16.91 -7.65
CA GLY A 16 10.56 18.32 -8.08
C GLY A 16 9.40 19.18 -7.59
N ILE A 17 9.06 20.21 -8.36
CA ILE A 17 8.04 21.22 -7.96
C ILE A 17 6.62 20.64 -7.82
N HIS A 18 6.36 19.47 -8.40
CA HIS A 18 5.09 18.75 -8.29
C HIS A 18 5.20 17.50 -7.40
N THR A 19 6.15 17.50 -6.46
CA THR A 19 6.19 16.47 -5.42
C THR A 19 4.85 16.44 -4.68
N CYS A 20 4.35 15.24 -4.39
CA CYS A 20 3.06 15.05 -3.74
C CYS A 20 3.01 15.84 -2.41
N ALA A 21 2.13 16.84 -2.34
CA ALA A 21 1.89 17.62 -1.13
C ALA A 21 1.44 16.73 0.04
N GLY A 22 0.79 15.60 -0.26
CA GLY A 22 0.34 14.61 0.72
C GLY A 22 1.37 13.54 1.11
N ASN A 23 2.64 13.60 0.67
CA ASN A 23 3.64 12.55 0.93
C ASN A 23 3.77 12.23 2.43
N SER A 24 3.88 13.25 3.30
CA SER A 24 3.99 13.05 4.75
C SER A 24 2.71 12.46 5.35
N LEU A 25 1.54 12.93 4.91
CA LEU A 25 0.25 12.44 5.39
C LEU A 25 0.03 10.99 4.97
N ALA A 26 0.23 10.66 3.70
CA ALA A 26 0.07 9.29 3.18
C ALA A 26 1.02 8.30 3.89
N ARG A 27 2.23 8.74 4.26
CA ARG A 27 3.16 7.92 5.06
C ARG A 27 2.65 7.69 6.47
N MET A 28 2.14 8.72 7.14
CA MET A 28 1.55 8.60 8.47
C MET A 28 0.32 7.68 8.44
N GLU A 29 -0.57 7.86 7.47
CA GLU A 29 -1.73 7.00 7.28
C GLU A 29 -1.31 5.55 7.04
N ALA A 30 -0.32 5.29 6.18
CA ALA A 30 0.19 3.95 5.93
C ALA A 30 0.81 3.31 7.18
N GLN A 31 1.58 4.07 7.97
CA GLN A 31 2.14 3.59 9.24
C GLN A 31 1.03 3.16 10.20
N VAL A 32 -0.01 3.99 10.37
CA VAL A 32 -1.13 3.68 11.26
C VAL A 32 -1.96 2.52 10.70
N ALA A 33 -2.36 2.56 9.44
CA ALA A 33 -3.25 1.58 8.83
C ALA A 33 -2.59 0.20 8.74
N ILE A 34 -1.38 0.11 8.17
CA ILE A 34 -0.66 -1.16 8.05
C ILE A 34 -0.24 -1.66 9.43
N GLY A 35 0.29 -0.77 10.28
CA GLY A 35 0.71 -1.11 11.64
C GLY A 35 -0.44 -1.70 12.47
N LYS A 36 -1.61 -1.06 12.47
CA LYS A 36 -2.80 -1.59 13.16
C LYS A 36 -3.28 -2.90 12.54
N LEU A 37 -3.29 -3.02 11.21
CA LEU A 37 -3.73 -4.23 10.52
C LEU A 37 -2.90 -5.46 10.95
N VAL A 38 -1.57 -5.36 10.89
CA VAL A 38 -0.67 -6.48 11.23
C VAL A 38 -0.55 -6.72 12.74
N THR A 39 -0.86 -5.72 13.56
CA THR A 39 -0.96 -5.89 15.01
C THR A 39 -2.23 -6.65 15.37
N ARG A 40 -3.35 -6.35 14.71
CA ARG A 40 -4.68 -6.89 15.00
C ARG A 40 -4.88 -8.32 14.49
N PHE A 41 -4.31 -8.65 13.34
CA PHE A 41 -4.45 -9.97 12.71
C PHE A 41 -3.08 -10.59 12.51
N LYS A 42 -2.88 -11.77 13.08
CA LYS A 42 -1.59 -12.49 12.97
C LYS A 42 -1.45 -13.18 11.64
N THR A 43 -2.58 -13.56 11.05
CA THR A 43 -2.61 -14.23 9.75
C THR A 43 -3.59 -13.52 8.83
N ILE A 44 -3.14 -13.23 7.60
CA ILE A 44 -3.96 -12.66 6.53
C ILE A 44 -3.70 -13.48 5.27
N GLU A 45 -4.70 -14.24 4.83
CA GLU A 45 -4.59 -15.15 3.68
C GLU A 45 -5.53 -14.71 2.57
N ARG A 46 -5.05 -14.72 1.31
CA ARG A 46 -5.88 -14.43 0.14
C ARG A 46 -6.92 -15.53 -0.04
N VAL A 47 -8.18 -15.15 -0.25
CA VAL A 47 -9.27 -16.08 -0.56
C VAL A 47 -9.79 -15.78 -1.96
N GLY A 48 -9.60 -16.73 -2.88
CA GLY A 48 -9.99 -16.57 -4.29
C GLY A 48 -9.14 -15.56 -5.06
N ASP A 49 -9.64 -15.17 -6.23
CA ASP A 49 -8.97 -14.21 -7.11
C ASP A 49 -9.25 -12.75 -6.70
N PHE A 50 -8.34 -11.86 -7.08
CA PHE A 50 -8.51 -10.41 -6.91
C PHE A 50 -8.95 -9.76 -8.23
N VAL A 51 -9.70 -8.67 -8.12
CA VAL A 51 -10.09 -7.84 -9.27
C VAL A 51 -9.26 -6.57 -9.27
N ARG A 52 -8.51 -6.33 -10.36
CA ARG A 52 -7.81 -5.05 -10.57
C ARG A 52 -8.75 -4.03 -11.19
N GLY A 53 -8.53 -2.75 -10.89
CA GLY A 53 -9.37 -1.68 -11.41
C GLY A 53 -9.23 -1.36 -12.90
N GLY A 54 -8.30 -1.98 -13.63
CA GLY A 54 -8.11 -1.77 -15.08
C GLY A 54 -7.65 -0.36 -15.50
N ARG A 55 -7.51 0.58 -14.56
CA ARG A 55 -7.12 1.97 -14.85
C ARG A 55 -5.61 2.08 -14.95
N ALA A 56 -5.09 2.53 -16.09
CA ALA A 56 -3.66 2.74 -16.31
C ALA A 56 -3.01 3.68 -15.28
N ARG A 57 -3.75 4.70 -14.83
CA ARG A 57 -3.31 5.71 -13.85
C ARG A 57 -3.31 5.21 -12.39
N PHE A 58 -4.15 4.25 -12.05
CA PHE A 58 -4.33 3.79 -10.67
C PHE A 58 -4.11 2.28 -10.56
N ARG A 59 -2.98 1.91 -9.95
CA ARG A 59 -2.63 0.50 -9.70
C ARG A 59 -3.23 0.05 -8.37
N GLY A 60 -4.52 -0.29 -8.39
CA GLY A 60 -5.28 -0.76 -7.22
C GLY A 60 -6.15 -1.99 -7.50
N PHE A 61 -6.60 -2.62 -6.42
CA PHE A 61 -7.62 -3.66 -6.46
C PHE A 61 -9.00 -3.05 -6.23
N LEU A 62 -10.00 -3.46 -7.00
CA LEU A 62 -11.42 -3.19 -6.70
C LEU A 62 -11.92 -4.17 -5.65
N HIS A 63 -11.48 -5.43 -5.73
CA HIS A 63 -11.80 -6.47 -4.78
C HIS A 63 -10.55 -7.27 -4.44
N TYR A 64 -10.23 -7.39 -3.16
CA TYR A 64 -9.16 -8.24 -2.65
C TYR A 64 -9.65 -8.95 -1.39
N ARG A 65 -10.18 -10.16 -1.55
CA ARG A 65 -10.79 -10.92 -0.46
C ARG A 65 -9.71 -11.61 0.36
N VAL A 66 -9.82 -11.51 1.68
CA VAL A 66 -8.90 -12.14 2.63
C VAL A 66 -9.63 -12.80 3.77
N ALA A 67 -9.10 -13.91 4.26
CA ALA A 67 -9.40 -14.47 5.56
C ALA A 67 -8.39 -13.94 6.58
N VAL A 68 -8.86 -13.61 7.78
CA VAL A 68 -8.02 -13.08 8.86
C VAL A 68 -8.19 -13.91 10.13
N ARG A 69 -7.11 -14.09 10.88
CA ARG A 69 -7.09 -14.71 12.22
C ARG A 69 -6.29 -13.85 13.19
#